data_AF-A0A6J1W9K7-F1
#
_entry.id   AF-A0A6J1W9K7-F1
#
_cell.length_a   1.000
_cell.length_b   1.000
_cell.length_c   1.000
_cell.angle_alpha   90.00
_cell.angle_beta   90.00
_cell.angle_gamma   90.00
#
_symmetry.space_group_name_H-M   'P 1'
#
loop_
_entity.id
_entity.type
_entity.pdbx_description
1 polymer ?
#
loop_
_entity_poly.entity_id
_entity_poly.type
_entity_poly.pdbx_seq_one_letter_code
_entity_poly.pdbx_strand_id
1 'polypeptide(L)'
;SNIFSFLSRFRTCLLQADSERHLQAWMCAVQSSIASAYNEDHPESPGQHLERSASLTAATLQSPSSRKLRGGVDKHVVDQVQRLEGNAQCCDCREAAPEWASINLGITLCIECSGIHRSLGVHFSKVRSLTLDAWEPELVKLMTFLGNQVINQIYEARVEEMNMKRPQPGSS
;
A
#
# COMPACT_ATOMS: atom_id res chain seq x y z
N SER A 1 3.92 31.22 -3.70
CA SER A 1 3.54 29.90 -3.17
C SER A 1 4.77 29.04 -3.05
N ASN A 2 5.04 28.49 -1.87
CA ASN A 2 6.28 27.74 -1.58
C ASN A 2 6.06 26.26 -1.88
N ILE A 3 6.33 25.87 -3.12
CA ILE A 3 6.23 24.48 -3.61
C ILE A 3 7.63 23.88 -3.61
N PHE A 4 7.78 22.67 -3.08
CA PHE A 4 9.03 21.94 -3.12
C PHE A 4 8.79 20.47 -3.51
N SER A 5 9.71 19.89 -4.26
CA SER A 5 9.61 18.51 -4.74
C SER A 5 10.52 17.61 -3.92
N PHE A 6 9.94 16.58 -3.31
CA PHE A 6 10.71 15.51 -2.70
C PHE A 6 11.03 14.44 -3.76
N LEU A 7 12.32 14.17 -3.95
CA LEU A 7 12.80 13.18 -4.90
C LEU A 7 13.31 11.97 -4.13
N SER A 8 12.57 10.87 -4.21
CA SER A 8 13.03 9.56 -3.78
C SER A 8 13.38 8.71 -4.99
N ARG A 9 14.19 7.65 -4.79
CA ARG A 9 14.63 6.71 -5.83
C ARG A 9 13.46 6.09 -6.62
N PHE A 10 12.24 6.11 -6.07
CA PHE A 10 11.06 5.49 -6.69
C PHE A 10 9.83 6.41 -6.87
N ARG A 11 9.80 7.61 -6.25
CA ARG A 11 8.67 8.54 -6.39
C ARG A 11 9.12 10.00 -6.27
N THR A 12 8.48 10.87 -7.03
CA THR A 12 8.53 12.32 -6.87
C THR A 12 7.22 12.77 -6.23
N CYS A 13 7.31 13.42 -5.07
CA CYS A 13 6.14 14.00 -4.39
C CYS A 13 6.26 15.52 -4.44
N LEU A 14 5.19 16.21 -4.88
CA LEU A 14 5.10 17.67 -4.83
C LEU A 14 4.37 18.06 -3.55
N LEU A 15 5.05 18.81 -2.71
CA LEU A 15 4.53 19.24 -1.42
C LEU A 15 4.46 20.78 -1.40
N GLN A 16 3.39 21.29 -0.81
CA GLN A 16 3.17 22.71 -0.60
C GLN A 16 3.19 22.97 0.90
N ALA A 17 4.03 23.91 1.33
CA ALA A 17 4.04 24.37 2.71
C ALA A 17 3.24 25.67 2.84
N ASP A 18 2.47 25.79 3.92
CA ASP A 18 1.65 26.97 4.22
C ASP A 18 2.49 28.20 4.61
N SER A 19 3.77 28.00 4.96
CA SER A 19 4.73 29.09 5.21
C SER A 19 6.18 28.67 4.92
N GLU A 20 7.06 29.64 4.68
CA GLU A 20 8.51 29.42 4.49
C GLU A 20 9.19 28.81 5.73
N ARG A 21 8.72 29.17 6.93
CA ARG A 21 9.22 28.58 8.18
C ARG A 21 8.86 27.10 8.30
N HIS A 22 7.64 26.72 7.90
CA HIS A 22 7.22 25.32 7.87
C HIS A 22 7.99 24.50 6.83
N LEU A 23 8.28 25.08 5.67
CA LEU A 23 9.15 24.48 4.65
C LEU A 23 10.53 24.16 5.24
N GLN A 24 11.17 25.16 5.84
CA GLN A 24 12.52 25.01 6.38
C GLN A 24 12.57 23.98 7.53
N ALA A 25 11.58 24.00 8.43
CA ALA A 25 11.49 23.03 9.51
C ALA A 25 11.35 21.60 9.00
N TRP A 26 10.52 21.39 7.97
CA TRP A 26 10.33 20.08 7.37
C TRP A 26 11.59 19.58 6.66
N MET A 27 12.24 20.45 5.87
CA MET A 27 13.51 20.11 5.22
C MET A 27 14.59 19.73 6.23
N CYS A 28 14.75 20.51 7.30
CA CYS A 28 15.71 20.19 8.38
C CYS A 28 15.37 18.85 9.05
N ALA A 29 14.10 18.59 9.38
CA ALA A 29 13.70 17.34 10.02
C ALA A 29 14.02 16.11 9.15
N VAL A 30 13.76 16.19 7.85
CA VAL A 30 14.06 15.10 6.91
C VAL A 30 15.57 14.90 6.76
N GLN A 31 16.33 15.99 6.60
CA GLN A 31 17.79 15.92 6.50
C GLN A 31 18.43 15.36 7.78
N SER A 32 17.96 15.78 8.96
CA SER A 32 18.41 15.23 10.25
C SER A 32 18.08 13.76 10.39
N SER A 33 16.90 13.33 9.92
CA SER A 33 16.51 11.91 9.94
C SER A 33 17.40 11.07 9.04
N ILE A 34 17.76 11.58 7.86
CA ILE A 34 18.71 10.93 6.95
C ILE A 34 20.10 10.87 7.59
N ALA A 35 20.60 11.98 8.13
CA ALA A 35 21.92 12.04 8.76
C ALA A 35 22.02 11.09 9.97
N SER A 36 20.96 11.01 10.79
CA SER A 36 20.90 10.08 11.91
C SER A 36 20.91 8.63 11.43
N ALA A 37 20.17 8.30 10.36
CA ALA A 37 20.15 6.94 9.81
C ALA A 37 21.49 6.47 9.23
N TYR A 38 22.34 7.41 8.78
CA TYR A 38 23.70 7.10 8.35
C TYR A 38 24.72 7.00 9.50
N ASN A 39 24.40 7.57 10.68
CA ASN A 39 25.26 7.50 11.87
C ASN A 39 24.98 6.26 12.74
N GLU A 40 23.85 5.58 12.56
CA GLU A 40 23.44 4.38 13.31
C GLU A 40 24.01 3.07 12.74
N ASP A 41 25.27 3.07 12.28
CA ASP A 41 25.95 1.86 11.80
C ASP A 41 27.42 1.85 12.27
N HIS A 42 27.63 1.69 13.59
CA HIS A 42 28.85 1.10 14.17
C HIS A 42 28.78 0.93 15.71
N PRO A 43 28.99 -0.29 16.25
CA PRO A 43 29.55 -0.46 17.60
C PRO A 43 31.08 -0.66 17.52
N GLU A 44 31.83 0.31 18.09
CA GLU A 44 33.16 0.27 18.77
C GLU A 44 34.32 -0.55 18.09
N SER A 45 35.56 -0.07 17.83
CA SER A 45 36.48 0.87 18.51
C SER A 45 37.77 1.11 17.64
N PRO A 46 38.89 1.73 18.12
CA PRO A 46 39.35 3.08 17.80
C PRO A 46 40.60 3.17 16.88
N GLY A 47 40.69 4.22 16.04
CA GLY A 47 41.91 4.51 15.29
C GLY A 47 41.84 5.74 14.38
N GLN A 48 42.26 6.90 14.93
CA GLN A 48 43.01 7.98 14.29
C GLN A 48 42.71 8.35 12.81
N HIS A 49 42.20 9.56 12.61
CA HIS A 49 42.91 10.69 11.99
C HIS A 49 41.93 11.58 11.21
N LEU A 50 41.74 12.76 11.80
CA LEU A 50 41.22 13.99 11.20
C LEU A 50 41.72 14.16 9.76
N GLU A 51 40.90 14.64 8.83
CA GLU A 51 41.25 15.72 7.92
C GLU A 51 39.99 16.12 7.14
N ARG A 52 39.68 17.39 7.31
CA ARG A 52 38.58 18.15 6.74
C ARG A 52 38.94 18.53 5.31
N SER A 53 38.02 18.36 4.36
CA SER A 53 37.84 19.34 3.27
C SER A 53 36.60 19.07 2.43
N ALA A 54 35.78 20.12 2.31
CA ALA A 54 34.80 20.28 1.27
C ALA A 54 35.47 20.24 -0.11
N SER A 55 34.80 19.72 -1.14
CA SER A 55 34.72 20.37 -2.44
C SER A 55 33.76 19.68 -3.39
N LEU A 56 32.95 20.54 -3.99
CA LEU A 56 32.04 20.34 -5.10
C LEU A 56 32.85 19.90 -6.34
N THR A 57 32.43 18.83 -7.02
CA THR A 57 32.70 18.71 -8.46
C THR A 57 31.50 18.10 -9.18
N ALA A 58 31.12 18.77 -10.26
CA ALA A 58 30.03 18.42 -11.16
C ALA A 58 30.35 17.18 -11.98
N ALA A 59 29.42 16.23 -12.07
CA ALA A 59 29.49 15.13 -13.03
C ALA A 59 28.14 14.93 -13.71
N THR A 60 28.07 15.49 -14.92
CA THR A 60 27.50 14.97 -16.17
C THR A 60 26.19 14.16 -16.11
N LEU A 61 25.16 14.75 -16.73
CA LEU A 61 23.92 14.12 -17.16
C LEU A 61 24.18 12.91 -18.07
N GLN A 62 23.77 11.72 -17.61
CA GLN A 62 23.41 10.62 -18.49
C GLN A 62 22.06 10.06 -18.04
N SER A 63 21.01 10.48 -18.75
CA SER A 63 19.67 9.87 -18.70
C SER A 63 19.60 8.68 -19.69
N PRO A 64 18.54 7.86 -19.70
CA PRO A 64 18.48 6.65 -18.92
C PRO A 64 18.28 5.43 -19.84
N SER A 65 19.03 4.35 -19.64
CA SER A 65 18.64 3.07 -20.25
C SER A 65 17.41 2.57 -19.52
N SER A 66 16.26 2.73 -20.16
CA SER A 66 14.94 2.36 -19.69
C SER A 66 14.89 0.86 -19.39
N ARG A 67 15.08 0.50 -18.12
CA ARG A 67 14.67 -0.83 -17.65
C ARG A 67 13.16 -0.83 -17.53
N LYS A 68 12.54 -1.14 -18.66
CA LYS A 68 11.14 -1.51 -18.79
C LYS A 68 10.93 -2.82 -18.02
N LEU A 69 10.71 -2.76 -16.71
CA LEU A 69 10.17 -3.90 -15.96
C LEU A 69 8.68 -3.95 -16.26
N ARG A 70 8.37 -4.67 -17.34
CA ARG A 70 7.04 -5.03 -17.79
C ARG A 70 6.39 -5.94 -16.76
N GLY A 71 5.09 -5.73 -16.57
CA GLY A 71 4.24 -6.50 -15.68
C GLY A 71 4.26 -7.99 -15.98
N GLY A 72 4.76 -8.74 -14.99
CA GLY A 72 4.21 -10.06 -14.72
C GLY A 72 2.99 -9.86 -13.83
N VAL A 73 1.88 -10.50 -14.19
CA VAL A 73 0.76 -10.69 -13.28
C VAL A 73 1.30 -11.33 -12.01
N ASP A 74 1.18 -10.63 -10.90
CA ASP A 74 1.80 -11.00 -9.64
C ASP A 74 0.95 -12.12 -9.01
N LYS A 75 1.08 -13.36 -9.51
CA LYS A 75 0.43 -14.56 -8.93
C LYS A 75 0.64 -14.65 -7.42
N HIS A 76 1.71 -14.03 -6.94
CA HIS A 76 2.04 -13.86 -5.54
C HIS A 76 0.97 -13.13 -4.73
N VAL A 77 0.27 -12.13 -5.29
CA VAL A 77 -0.70 -11.32 -4.55
C VAL A 77 -1.94 -12.13 -4.18
N VAL A 78 -2.49 -12.88 -5.13
CA VAL A 78 -3.65 -13.77 -4.88
C VAL A 78 -3.31 -14.73 -3.75
N ASP A 79 -2.17 -15.42 -3.85
CA ASP A 79 -1.74 -16.39 -2.85
C ASP A 79 -1.48 -15.76 -1.48
N GLN A 80 -0.96 -14.53 -1.42
CA GLN A 80 -0.73 -13.82 -0.16
C GLN A 80 -2.04 -13.41 0.50
N VAL A 81 -2.98 -12.86 -0.27
CA VAL A 81 -4.25 -12.37 0.26
C VAL A 81 -5.18 -13.52 0.62
N GLN A 82 -5.24 -14.59 -0.17
CA GLN A 82 -6.15 -15.72 0.08
C GLN A 82 -5.69 -16.64 1.23
N ARG A 83 -4.40 -16.58 1.63
CA ARG A 83 -3.88 -17.32 2.79
C ARG A 83 -4.42 -16.85 4.14
N LEU A 84 -5.00 -15.65 4.21
CA LEU A 84 -5.60 -15.15 5.44
C LEU A 84 -6.89 -15.87 5.76
N GLU A 85 -7.16 -16.01 7.05
CA GLU A 85 -8.38 -16.65 7.54
C GLU A 85 -9.63 -15.97 6.95
N GLY A 86 -10.50 -16.77 6.35
CA GLY A 86 -11.72 -16.31 5.69
C GLY A 86 -11.56 -15.76 4.27
N ASN A 87 -10.34 -15.45 3.80
CA ASN A 87 -10.14 -14.88 2.45
C ASN A 87 -10.19 -15.91 1.31
N ALA A 88 -10.19 -17.20 1.62
CA ALA A 88 -10.40 -18.27 0.63
C ALA A 88 -11.85 -18.36 0.13
N GLN A 89 -12.77 -17.60 0.72
CA GLN A 89 -14.18 -17.53 0.38
C GLN A 89 -14.60 -16.07 0.25
N CYS A 90 -15.52 -15.76 -0.65
CA CYS A 90 -16.09 -14.43 -0.81
C CYS A 90 -16.65 -13.91 0.51
N CYS A 91 -16.37 -12.65 0.83
CA CYS A 91 -16.81 -12.01 2.07
C CYS A 91 -18.32 -12.07 2.25
N ASP A 92 -19.08 -11.87 1.17
CA ASP A 92 -20.54 -11.70 1.25
C ASP A 92 -21.31 -13.02 1.07
N CYS A 93 -21.00 -13.80 0.03
CA CYS A 93 -21.77 -15.00 -0.35
C CYS A 93 -21.05 -16.33 -0.12
N ARG A 94 -19.80 -16.32 0.37
CA ARG A 94 -18.95 -17.50 0.61
C ARG A 94 -18.55 -18.31 -0.63
N GLU A 95 -18.78 -17.80 -1.84
CA GLU A 95 -18.25 -18.39 -3.09
C GLU A 95 -16.73 -18.61 -2.97
N ALA A 96 -16.25 -19.77 -3.42
CA ALA A 96 -14.85 -20.15 -3.21
C ALA A 96 -13.90 -19.37 -4.12
N ALA A 97 -12.64 -19.26 -3.70
CA ALA A 97 -11.54 -18.68 -4.47
C ALA A 97 -11.87 -17.29 -5.08
N PRO A 98 -12.25 -16.29 -4.26
CA PRO A 98 -12.57 -14.95 -4.74
C PRO A 98 -11.35 -14.29 -5.41
N GLU A 99 -11.51 -13.80 -6.64
CA GLU A 99 -10.45 -13.14 -7.41
C GLU A 99 -10.54 -11.61 -7.42
N TRP A 100 -11.48 -11.04 -6.66
CA TRP A 100 -11.65 -9.59 -6.51
C TRP A 100 -11.47 -9.17 -5.06
N ALA A 101 -11.22 -7.89 -4.84
CA ALA A 101 -11.07 -7.32 -3.52
C ALA A 101 -11.62 -5.89 -3.45
N SER A 102 -12.12 -5.50 -2.28
CA SER A 102 -12.40 -4.11 -1.95
C SER A 102 -11.26 -3.56 -1.10
N ILE A 103 -10.36 -2.78 -1.70
CA ILE A 103 -9.10 -2.38 -1.05
C ILE A 103 -9.29 -1.44 0.14
N ASN A 104 -10.35 -0.62 0.16
CA ASN A 104 -10.62 0.27 1.29
C ASN A 104 -11.29 -0.46 2.47
N LEU A 105 -11.89 -1.62 2.23
CA LEU A 105 -12.52 -2.44 3.28
C LEU A 105 -11.62 -3.59 3.72
N GLY A 106 -10.65 -4.00 2.90
CA GLY A 106 -9.76 -5.12 3.23
C GLY A 106 -10.42 -6.49 3.08
N ILE A 107 -11.34 -6.65 2.13
CA ILE A 107 -12.10 -7.90 1.91
C ILE A 107 -11.90 -8.46 0.50
N THR A 108 -12.09 -9.78 0.36
CA THR A 108 -12.10 -10.49 -0.93
C THR A 108 -13.52 -10.83 -1.37
N LEU A 109 -13.77 -10.74 -2.68
CA LEU A 109 -15.10 -10.83 -3.30
C LEU A 109 -15.06 -11.75 -4.53
N CYS A 110 -16.14 -12.50 -4.76
CA CYS A 110 -16.33 -13.17 -6.04
C CYS A 110 -16.70 -12.15 -7.13
N ILE A 111 -16.77 -12.60 -8.38
CA ILE A 111 -17.09 -11.73 -9.52
C ILE A 111 -18.46 -11.03 -9.36
N GLU A 112 -19.48 -11.74 -8.89
CA GLU A 112 -20.84 -11.21 -8.73
C GLU A 112 -20.91 -10.13 -7.65
N CYS A 113 -20.44 -10.45 -6.43
CA CYS A 113 -20.41 -9.49 -5.32
C CYS A 113 -19.52 -8.29 -5.63
N SER A 114 -18.42 -8.48 -6.37
CA SER A 114 -17.60 -7.36 -6.83
C SER A 114 -18.37 -6.41 -7.76
N GLY A 115 -19.28 -6.94 -8.59
CA GLY A 115 -20.18 -6.15 -9.43
C GLY A 115 -21.17 -5.32 -8.61
N ILE A 116 -21.75 -5.92 -7.58
CA ILE A 116 -22.64 -5.23 -6.63
C ILE A 116 -21.87 -4.10 -5.92
N HIS A 117 -20.67 -4.38 -5.41
CA HIS A 117 -19.81 -3.38 -4.77
C HIS A 117 -19.46 -2.21 -5.69
N ARG A 118 -19.24 -2.44 -6.99
CA ARG A 118 -19.05 -1.37 -7.97
C ARG A 118 -20.27 -0.47 -8.09
N SER A 119 -21.48 -1.05 -8.06
CA SER A 119 -22.74 -0.29 -8.16
C SER A 119 -22.98 0.62 -6.96
N LEU A 120 -22.39 0.32 -5.79
CA LEU A 120 -22.46 1.19 -4.60
C LEU A 120 -21.70 2.50 -4.79
N GLY A 121 -20.62 2.48 -5.58
CA GLY A 121 -19.76 3.63 -5.85
C GLY A 121 -18.50 3.71 -4.96
N VAL A 122 -17.52 4.50 -5.42
CA VAL A 122 -16.15 4.53 -4.90
C VAL A 122 -15.99 5.05 -3.46
N HIS A 123 -17.01 5.75 -2.96
CA HIS A 123 -17.06 6.19 -1.57
C HIS A 123 -17.30 5.02 -0.60
N PHE A 124 -17.97 3.97 -1.06
CA PHE A 124 -18.28 2.78 -0.26
C PHE A 124 -17.28 1.65 -0.53
N SER A 125 -17.01 1.34 -1.80
CA SER A 125 -16.11 0.24 -2.16
C SER A 125 -15.22 0.58 -3.34
N LYS A 126 -13.93 0.30 -3.18
CA LYS A 126 -12.89 0.45 -4.20
C LYS A 126 -12.48 -0.94 -4.68
N VAL A 127 -13.13 -1.41 -5.74
CA VAL A 127 -12.93 -2.77 -6.26
C VAL A 127 -11.68 -2.88 -7.14
N ARG A 128 -10.87 -3.91 -6.91
CA ARG A 128 -9.68 -4.32 -7.70
C ARG A 128 -9.68 -5.83 -7.92
N SER A 129 -9.19 -6.27 -9.07
CA SER A 129 -8.92 -7.67 -9.36
C SER A 129 -7.58 -8.07 -8.73
N LEU A 130 -7.54 -9.23 -8.07
CA LEU A 130 -6.31 -9.81 -7.54
C LEU A 130 -5.43 -10.40 -8.66
N THR A 131 -6.02 -10.74 -9.81
CA THR A 131 -5.33 -11.40 -10.93
C THR A 131 -5.10 -10.47 -12.14
N LEU A 132 -5.91 -9.43 -12.32
CA LEU A 132 -5.87 -8.60 -13.52
C LEU A 132 -5.30 -7.19 -13.30
N ASP A 133 -5.34 -6.68 -12.07
CA ASP A 133 -4.86 -5.33 -11.74
C ASP A 133 -3.42 -5.36 -11.19
N ALA A 134 -2.71 -4.23 -11.33
CA ALA A 134 -1.44 -4.02 -10.66
C ALA A 134 -1.65 -3.70 -9.17
N TRP A 135 -0.82 -4.29 -8.31
CA TRP A 135 -0.89 -4.10 -6.86
C TRP A 135 0.37 -3.42 -6.34
N GLU A 136 0.17 -2.33 -5.60
CA GLU A 136 1.24 -1.71 -4.83
C GLU A 136 1.46 -2.50 -3.52
N PRO A 137 2.71 -2.65 -3.05
CA PRO A 137 3.00 -3.40 -1.82
C PRO A 137 2.21 -2.93 -0.60
N GLU A 138 1.90 -1.64 -0.51
CA GLU A 138 1.10 -1.04 0.56
C GLU A 138 -0.35 -1.54 0.55
N LEU A 139 -0.93 -1.75 -0.64
CA LEU A 139 -2.29 -2.31 -0.77
C LEU A 139 -2.31 -3.78 -0.38
N VAL A 140 -1.28 -4.54 -0.75
CA VAL A 140 -1.14 -5.94 -0.31
C VAL A 140 -1.05 -6.00 1.22
N LYS A 141 -0.20 -5.16 1.83
CA LYS A 141 -0.09 -5.07 3.30
C LYS A 141 -1.44 -4.78 3.96
N LEU A 142 -2.21 -3.84 3.43
CA LEU A 142 -3.54 -3.52 3.93
C LEU A 142 -4.48 -4.74 3.88
N MET A 143 -4.50 -5.45 2.76
CA MET A 143 -5.27 -6.68 2.63
C MET A 143 -4.80 -7.75 3.61
N THR A 144 -3.50 -7.82 3.93
CA THR A 144 -2.94 -8.75 4.93
C THR A 144 -3.13 -8.37 6.39
N PHE A 145 -3.46 -7.11 6.68
CA PHE A 145 -3.75 -6.65 8.03
C PHE A 145 -5.23 -6.79 8.41
N LEU A 146 -6.11 -6.70 7.41
CA LEU A 146 -7.55 -6.90 7.56
C LEU A 146 -7.91 -8.34 7.19
N GLY A 147 -8.90 -8.53 6.32
CA GLY A 147 -9.40 -9.83 5.90
C GLY A 147 -10.86 -10.07 6.29
N ASN A 148 -11.49 -11.00 5.58
CA ASN A 148 -12.92 -11.26 5.67
C ASN A 148 -13.36 -11.65 7.08
N GLN A 149 -12.53 -12.39 7.83
CA GLN A 149 -12.84 -12.76 9.21
C GLN A 149 -12.99 -11.52 10.10
N VAL A 150 -12.00 -10.63 10.10
CA VAL A 150 -12.00 -9.40 10.90
C VAL A 150 -13.17 -8.51 10.51
N ILE A 151 -13.41 -8.34 9.20
CA ILE A 151 -14.46 -7.45 8.71
C ILE A 151 -15.85 -8.01 8.99
N ASN A 152 -16.07 -9.32 8.83
CA ASN A 152 -17.36 -9.94 9.15
C ASN A 152 -17.67 -9.90 10.65
N GLN A 153 -16.68 -9.98 11.54
CA GLN A 153 -16.88 -9.77 12.97
C GLN A 153 -17.43 -8.38 13.31
N ILE A 154 -17.24 -7.39 12.43
CA ILE A 154 -17.74 -6.02 12.60
C ILE A 154 -19.08 -5.86 11.89
N TYR A 155 -19.12 -6.09 10.58
CA TYR A 155 -20.29 -5.80 9.76
C TYR A 155 -21.42 -6.83 9.90
N GLU A 156 -21.09 -8.05 10.31
CA GLU A 156 -22.07 -9.12 10.50
C GLU A 156 -22.25 -9.55 11.96
N ALA A 157 -21.73 -8.79 12.92
CA ALA A 157 -21.77 -9.11 14.35
C ALA A 157 -23.17 -9.48 14.87
N ARG A 158 -24.22 -8.97 14.22
CA ARG A 158 -25.62 -9.11 14.65
C ARG A 158 -26.49 -9.92 13.68
N VAL A 159 -25.90 -10.54 12.65
CA VAL A 159 -26.65 -11.30 11.65
C VAL A 159 -27.43 -12.46 12.29
N GLU A 160 -26.79 -13.16 13.24
CA GLU A 160 -27.42 -14.25 13.99
C GLU A 160 -28.56 -13.74 14.89
N GLU A 161 -28.35 -12.62 15.60
CA GLU A 161 -29.39 -11.99 16.44
C GLU A 161 -30.63 -11.60 15.64
N MET A 162 -30.42 -11.14 14.41
CA MET A 162 -31.49 -10.71 13.50
C MET A 162 -32.12 -11.86 12.72
N ASN A 163 -31.66 -13.11 12.92
CA ASN A 163 -32.10 -14.30 12.19
C ASN A 163 -32.01 -14.13 10.65
N MET A 164 -31.01 -13.36 10.19
CA MET A 164 -30.75 -13.13 8.78
C MET A 164 -29.84 -14.23 8.23
N LYS A 165 -30.09 -14.65 6.98
CA LYS A 165 -29.25 -15.62 6.29
C LYS A 165 -28.40 -14.91 5.25
N ARG A 166 -27.11 -15.27 5.18
CA ARG A 166 -26.25 -14.84 4.09
C ARG A 166 -26.77 -15.38 2.75
N PRO A 167 -26.57 -14.63 1.65
CA PRO A 167 -26.76 -15.15 0.32
C PRO A 167 -25.86 -16.37 0.08
N GLN A 168 -26.35 -17.31 -0.72
CA GLN A 168 -25.58 -18.47 -1.14
C GLN A 168 -24.88 -18.16 -2.46
N PRO A 169 -23.79 -18.86 -2.81
CA PRO A 169 -23.21 -18.74 -4.14
C PRO A 169 -24.26 -19.03 -5.22
N GLY A 170 -24.40 -18.13 -6.20
CA GLY A 170 -25.40 -18.25 -7.27
C GLY A 170 -26.84 -17.86 -6.92
N SER A 171 -27.12 -17.30 -5.72
CA SER A 171 -28.43 -16.71 -5.44
C SER A 171 -28.55 -15.34 -6.11
N SER A 172 -29.50 -15.20 -7.06
CA SER A 172 -29.90 -13.91 -7.68
C SER A 172 -31.04 -13.24 -6.91
#